data_AF-A0A1U7XA77-F1
#
_entry.id   AF-A0A1U7XA77-F1
#
_cell.length_a   1.000
_cell.length_b   1.000
_cell.length_c   1.000
_cell.angle_alpha   90.00
_cell.angle_beta   90.00
_cell.angle_gamma   90.00
#
_symmetry.space_group_name_H-M   'P 1'
#
loop_
_entity.id
_entity.type
_entity.pdbx_description
1 polymer ?
#
loop_
_entity_poly.entity_id
_entity_poly.type
_entity_poly.pdbx_seq_one_letter_code
_entity_poly.pdbx_strand_id
1 'polypeptide(L)'
;MGTSGKDINCFTFDLGTIFLASDHSSKILKSSSSSIRKPREIAMVAKRFVINESAISSLRDKLGFKPTRVEMVISLLWRALINASQQRNGHLRPCLLILSMNLRGKIDFPRYKSSFGNFAIDVPVKFIPGGAETKMELQDFIILLKDTIQKKSLLFAKASTCDLFSMVAKFHDEIQQWEDNDEVDVFMVSTLCSFPVYESILGGENRA
;
A
#
# COMPACT_ATOMS: atom_id res chain seq x y z
N MET A 1 -44.30 9.27 17.83
CA MET A 1 -43.01 8.56 18.01
C MET A 1 -42.15 8.83 16.80
N GLY A 2 -41.20 9.75 16.92
CA GLY A 2 -40.33 10.16 15.81
C GLY A 2 -39.30 9.07 15.51
N THR A 3 -39.21 8.69 14.24
CA THR A 3 -38.13 7.85 13.73
C THR A 3 -36.81 8.59 13.90
N SER A 4 -35.93 8.03 14.73
CA SER A 4 -34.53 8.47 14.87
C SER A 4 -33.91 8.55 13.48
N GLY A 5 -33.56 9.77 13.06
CA GLY A 5 -32.78 9.98 11.84
C GLY A 5 -31.47 9.25 12.01
N LYS A 6 -31.19 8.27 11.15
CA LYS A 6 -29.84 7.74 10.99
C LYS A 6 -28.95 8.94 10.67
N ASP A 7 -27.97 9.22 11.54
CA ASP A 7 -26.97 10.23 11.26
C ASP A 7 -26.35 9.93 9.89
N ILE A 8 -26.71 10.77 8.90
CA ILE A 8 -26.06 10.75 7.61
C ILE A 8 -24.66 11.28 7.90
N ASN A 9 -23.70 10.36 8.02
CA ASN A 9 -22.31 10.66 8.30
C ASN A 9 -21.73 11.33 7.05
N CYS A 10 -21.98 12.64 6.91
CA CYS A 10 -21.58 13.43 5.76
C CYS A 10 -20.06 13.42 5.66
N PHE A 11 -19.54 13.32 4.43
CA PHE A 11 -18.11 13.37 4.18
C PHE A 11 -17.56 14.74 4.61
N THR A 12 -16.47 14.74 5.39
CA THR A 12 -15.80 15.98 5.82
C THR A 12 -14.62 16.30 4.88
N PHE A 13 -14.43 17.58 4.56
CA PHE A 13 -13.34 18.08 3.71
C PHE A 13 -12.19 18.69 4.53
N ASP A 14 -12.07 18.29 5.79
CA ASP A 14 -11.15 18.90 6.77
C ASP A 14 -9.72 18.36 6.69
N LEU A 15 -9.34 17.62 5.63
CA LEU A 15 -7.96 17.13 5.49
C LEU A 15 -6.93 18.27 5.49
N GLY A 16 -7.32 19.47 5.03
CA GLY A 16 -6.47 20.66 5.02
C GLY A 16 -6.10 21.18 6.42
N THR A 17 -6.83 20.78 7.48
CA THR A 17 -6.47 21.16 8.86
C THR A 17 -5.48 20.20 9.51
N ILE A 18 -5.22 19.04 8.88
CA ILE A 18 -4.27 18.05 9.40
C ILE A 18 -2.86 18.62 9.28
N PHE A 19 -2.48 19.07 8.07
CA PHE A 19 -1.19 19.69 7.80
C PHE A 19 -1.37 21.20 7.77
N LEU A 20 -1.24 21.84 8.93
CA LEU A 20 -1.24 23.30 9.02
C LEU A 20 -0.20 23.88 8.06
N ALA A 21 -0.56 24.97 7.38
CA ALA A 21 0.36 25.74 6.57
C ALA A 21 1.55 26.17 7.42
N SER A 22 2.63 25.42 7.33
CA SER A 22 3.89 25.63 8.01
C SER A 22 4.96 25.71 6.93
N ASP A 23 5.99 26.53 7.16
CA ASP A 23 7.10 26.61 6.21
C ASP A 23 7.88 25.28 6.19
N HIS A 24 7.48 24.42 5.28
CA HIS A 24 8.12 23.14 4.99
C HIS A 24 9.01 23.24 3.75
N SER A 25 9.42 24.45 3.34
CA SER A 25 10.25 24.67 2.16
C SER A 25 11.55 23.83 2.16
N SER A 26 12.15 23.64 3.34
CA SER A 26 13.34 22.79 3.53
C SER A 26 13.08 21.27 3.43
N LYS A 27 11.81 20.86 3.44
CA LYS A 27 11.34 19.48 3.33
C LYS A 27 10.51 19.25 2.06
N ILE A 28 10.55 20.18 1.10
CA ILE A 28 9.96 19.98 -0.22
C ILE A 28 10.59 18.73 -0.82
N LEU A 29 9.74 17.76 -1.14
CA LEU A 29 10.14 16.55 -1.84
C LEU A 29 10.85 16.98 -3.12
N LYS A 30 12.13 16.62 -3.23
CA LYS A 30 12.88 16.92 -4.44
C LYS A 30 12.18 16.20 -5.58
N SER A 31 11.79 16.96 -6.61
CA SER A 31 11.33 16.38 -7.87
C SER A 31 12.39 15.38 -8.31
N SER A 32 11.93 14.18 -8.67
CA SER A 32 12.77 13.17 -9.31
C SER A 32 13.64 13.85 -10.37
N SER A 33 14.96 13.72 -10.23
CA SER A 33 15.91 14.10 -11.27
C SER A 33 16.02 13.03 -12.33
N SER A 34 15.12 12.03 -12.35
CA SER A 34 14.96 11.17 -13.51
C SER A 34 14.82 12.14 -14.67
N SER A 35 15.82 12.16 -15.56
CA SER A 35 15.65 12.78 -16.86
C SER A 35 14.28 12.35 -17.35
N ILE A 36 13.55 13.24 -18.01
CA ILE A 36 12.35 12.87 -18.75
C ILE A 36 12.83 11.81 -19.76
N ARG A 37 12.95 10.54 -19.32
CA ARG A 37 13.24 9.39 -20.14
C ARG A 37 12.02 9.41 -21.03
N LYS A 38 12.19 9.86 -22.27
CA LYS A 38 11.11 9.88 -23.28
C LYS A 38 10.32 8.59 -23.06
N PRO A 39 8.99 8.64 -22.85
CA PRO A 39 8.23 7.44 -22.61
C PRO A 39 8.57 6.50 -23.76
N ARG A 40 9.32 5.43 -23.47
CA ARG A 40 9.38 4.35 -24.44
C ARG A 40 7.93 3.92 -24.55
N GLU A 41 7.43 3.85 -25.77
CA GLU A 41 6.07 3.40 -26.04
C GLU A 41 6.02 1.91 -25.65
N ILE A 42 5.78 1.67 -24.36
CA ILE A 42 5.72 0.34 -23.78
C ILE A 42 4.26 -0.07 -23.92
N ALA A 43 4.00 -1.08 -24.75
CA ALA A 43 2.69 -1.71 -24.81
C ALA A 43 2.40 -2.38 -23.45
N MET A 44 1.60 -1.73 -22.62
CA MET A 44 1.18 -2.26 -21.32
C MET A 44 -0.11 -3.06 -21.48
N VAL A 45 -0.15 -4.27 -20.91
CA VAL A 45 -1.36 -5.09 -20.87
C VAL A 45 -1.81 -5.22 -19.42
N ALA A 46 -3.01 -4.75 -19.13
CA ALA A 46 -3.66 -5.00 -17.85
C ALA A 46 -4.36 -6.36 -17.87
N LYS A 47 -4.21 -7.15 -16.79
CA LYS A 47 -4.89 -8.43 -16.60
C LYS A 47 -5.61 -8.43 -15.25
N ARG A 48 -6.78 -9.08 -15.21
CA ARG A 48 -7.55 -9.28 -13.97
C ARG A 48 -7.34 -10.71 -13.48
N PHE A 49 -6.74 -10.84 -12.31
CA PHE A 49 -6.61 -12.11 -11.60
C PHE A 49 -7.69 -12.21 -10.52
N VAL A 50 -8.41 -13.32 -10.49
CA VAL A 50 -9.45 -13.58 -9.48
C VAL A 50 -9.00 -14.73 -8.60
N ILE A 51 -8.75 -14.45 -7.33
CA ILE A 51 -8.39 -15.46 -6.33
C ILE A 51 -9.62 -15.64 -5.43
N ASN A 52 -10.25 -16.81 -5.55
CA ASN A 52 -11.49 -17.12 -4.83
C ASN A 52 -11.23 -17.47 -3.35
N GLU A 53 -12.29 -17.46 -2.56
CA GLU A 53 -12.19 -17.72 -1.11
C GLU A 53 -11.69 -19.14 -0.81
N SER A 54 -12.03 -20.13 -1.65
CA SER A 54 -11.52 -21.50 -1.47
C SER A 54 -10.00 -21.57 -1.63
N ALA A 55 -9.42 -20.85 -2.60
CA ALA A 55 -7.97 -20.80 -2.80
C ALA A 55 -7.27 -20.06 -1.66
N ILE A 56 -7.84 -18.93 -1.20
CA ILE A 56 -7.28 -18.20 -0.06
C ILE A 56 -7.37 -19.04 1.21
N SER A 57 -8.49 -19.70 1.46
CA SER A 57 -8.67 -20.57 2.64
C SER A 57 -7.69 -21.73 2.62
N SER A 58 -7.56 -22.44 1.49
CA SER A 58 -6.60 -23.53 1.35
C SER A 58 -5.15 -23.08 1.57
N LEU A 59 -4.79 -21.88 1.10
CA LEU A 59 -3.47 -21.32 1.37
C LEU A 59 -3.31 -20.98 2.86
N ARG A 60 -4.34 -20.42 3.50
CA ARG A 60 -4.33 -20.04 4.92
C ARG A 60 -4.17 -21.26 5.82
N ASP A 61 -4.81 -22.37 5.49
CA ASP A 61 -4.76 -23.60 6.28
C ASP A 61 -3.36 -24.24 6.30
N LYS A 62 -2.55 -23.98 5.27
CA LYS A 62 -1.16 -24.42 5.20
C LYS A 62 -0.21 -23.54 6.01
N LEU A 63 -0.66 -22.34 6.40
CA LEU A 63 0.13 -21.41 7.18
C LEU A 63 -0.11 -21.69 8.66
N GLY A 64 0.96 -21.93 9.43
CA GLY A 64 0.88 -22.12 10.90
C GLY A 64 0.50 -20.84 11.68
N PHE A 65 0.02 -19.81 11.00
CA PHE A 65 -0.35 -18.51 11.56
C PHE A 65 -1.51 -17.90 10.74
N LYS A 66 -2.10 -16.82 11.26
CA LYS A 66 -3.27 -16.16 10.67
C LYS A 66 -2.88 -14.83 10.00
N PRO A 67 -2.56 -14.80 8.69
CA PRO A 67 -2.47 -13.57 7.92
C PRO A 67 -3.84 -13.10 7.41
N THR A 68 -3.91 -11.84 7.01
CA THR A 68 -5.09 -11.28 6.33
C THR A 68 -5.13 -11.69 4.86
N ARG A 69 -6.33 -11.66 4.25
CA ARG A 69 -6.49 -11.90 2.80
C ARG A 69 -5.62 -10.98 1.95
N VAL A 70 -5.51 -9.71 2.35
CA VAL A 70 -4.69 -8.70 1.65
C VAL A 70 -3.21 -9.06 1.74
N GLU A 71 -2.71 -9.40 2.93
CA GLU A 71 -1.32 -9.83 3.13
C GLU A 71 -0.99 -11.01 2.21
N MET A 72 -1.84 -12.04 2.17
CA MET A 72 -1.61 -13.22 1.36
C MET A 72 -1.58 -12.92 -0.14
N VAL A 73 -2.53 -12.13 -0.63
CA VAL A 73 -2.63 -11.80 -2.07
C VAL A 73 -1.47 -10.93 -2.53
N ILE A 74 -1.11 -9.90 -1.75
CA ILE A 74 0.03 -9.02 -2.09
C ILE A 74 1.33 -9.83 -2.09
N SER A 75 1.59 -10.63 -1.05
CA SER A 75 2.80 -11.46 -0.97
C SER A 75 2.88 -12.48 -2.10
N LEU A 76 1.75 -13.09 -2.49
CA LEU A 76 1.70 -14.00 -3.63
C LEU A 76 2.07 -13.31 -4.94
N LEU A 77 1.46 -12.17 -5.22
CA LEU A 77 1.70 -11.41 -6.46
C LEU A 77 3.13 -10.86 -6.49
N TRP A 78 3.59 -10.27 -5.39
CA TRP A 78 4.93 -9.70 -5.30
C TRP A 78 6.00 -10.79 -5.50
N ARG A 79 5.88 -11.93 -4.83
CA ARG A 79 6.77 -13.08 -5.05
C ARG A 79 6.74 -13.56 -6.51
N ALA A 80 5.56 -13.65 -7.13
CA ALA A 80 5.44 -14.06 -8.52
C ALA A 80 6.14 -13.07 -9.47
N LEU A 81 6.00 -11.77 -9.21
CA LEU A 81 6.66 -10.70 -9.97
C LEU A 81 8.19 -10.74 -9.81
N ILE A 82 8.69 -10.99 -8.60
CA ILE A 82 10.13 -11.17 -8.35
C ILE A 82 10.66 -12.36 -9.15
N ASN A 83 9.97 -13.51 -9.12
CA ASN A 83 10.37 -14.69 -9.88
C ASN A 83 10.36 -14.43 -11.40
N ALA A 84 9.35 -13.72 -11.90
CA ALA A 84 9.28 -13.34 -13.32
C ALA A 84 10.44 -12.39 -13.71
N SER A 85 10.77 -11.44 -12.84
CA SER A 85 11.89 -10.53 -13.06
C SER A 85 13.23 -11.26 -13.03
N GLN A 86 13.43 -12.20 -12.09
CA GLN A 86 14.61 -13.05 -12.04
C GLN A 86 14.80 -13.84 -13.34
N GLN A 87 13.73 -14.45 -13.87
CA GLN A 87 13.81 -15.19 -15.14
C GLN A 87 14.19 -14.28 -16.31
N ARG A 88 13.69 -13.04 -16.32
CA ARG A 88 14.01 -12.05 -17.36
C ARG A 88 15.45 -11.55 -17.26
N ASN A 89 15.94 -11.30 -16.05
CA ASN A 89 17.24 -10.67 -15.81
C ASN A 89 18.38 -11.68 -15.63
N GLY A 90 18.07 -12.98 -15.54
CA GLY A 90 19.04 -14.07 -15.36
C GLY A 90 19.59 -14.21 -13.94
N HIS A 91 19.23 -13.31 -13.01
CA HIS A 91 19.65 -13.34 -11.62
C HIS A 91 18.61 -12.66 -10.73
N LEU A 92 18.64 -12.98 -9.44
CA LEU A 92 17.73 -12.42 -8.45
C LEU A 92 18.23 -11.04 -8.01
N ARG A 93 17.35 -10.03 -8.08
CA ARG A 93 17.68 -8.63 -7.76
C ARG A 93 17.01 -8.17 -6.47
N PRO A 94 17.57 -7.16 -5.78
CA PRO A 94 16.85 -6.44 -4.74
C PRO A 94 15.54 -5.87 -5.29
N CYS A 95 14.48 -5.97 -4.51
CA CYS A 95 13.15 -5.52 -4.92
C CYS A 95 12.55 -4.58 -3.87
N LEU A 96 11.95 -3.48 -4.35
CA LEU A 96 11.13 -2.58 -3.56
C LEU A 96 9.65 -2.83 -3.88
N LEU A 97 8.84 -3.00 -2.85
CA LEU A 97 7.39 -2.89 -2.93
C LEU A 97 6.96 -1.58 -2.25
N ILE A 98 6.40 -0.67 -3.03
CA ILE A 98 5.75 0.55 -2.54
C ILE A 98 4.32 0.19 -2.14
N LEU A 99 4.08 0.12 -0.83
CA LEU A 99 2.78 -0.21 -0.26
C LEU A 99 2.02 1.06 0.15
N SER A 100 0.96 1.40 -0.57
CA SER A 100 0.10 2.53 -0.21
C SER A 100 -0.81 2.16 0.97
N MET A 101 -0.56 2.73 2.15
CA MET A 101 -1.32 2.48 3.37
C MET A 101 -2.32 3.59 3.63
N ASN A 102 -3.62 3.26 3.65
CA ASN A 102 -4.67 4.17 4.12
C ASN A 102 -4.43 4.53 5.59
N LEU A 103 -4.46 5.83 5.91
CA LEU A 103 -4.26 6.38 7.25
C LEU A 103 -5.55 6.52 8.06
N ARG A 104 -6.72 6.44 7.41
CA ARG A 104 -8.01 6.52 8.09
C ARG A 104 -8.14 5.39 9.10
N GLY A 105 -8.46 5.74 10.35
CA GLY A 105 -8.57 4.79 11.45
C GLY A 105 -7.24 4.18 11.92
N LYS A 106 -6.09 4.66 11.42
CA LYS A 106 -4.75 4.24 11.87
C LYS A 106 -3.97 5.32 12.60
N ILE A 107 -4.46 6.55 12.58
CA ILE A 107 -3.95 7.64 13.40
C ILE A 107 -5.06 7.98 14.41
N ASP A 108 -4.69 8.48 15.59
CA ASP A 108 -5.63 8.97 16.60
C ASP A 108 -6.31 10.28 16.17
N PHE A 109 -7.01 10.23 15.03
CA PHE A 109 -7.86 11.29 14.55
C PHE A 109 -9.24 10.71 14.16
N PRO A 110 -10.10 10.42 15.16
CA PRO A 110 -11.44 9.88 14.92
C PRO A 110 -12.26 10.73 13.93
N ARG A 111 -12.02 12.04 13.88
CA ARG A 111 -12.71 13.01 13.01
C ARG A 111 -12.52 12.74 11.51
N TYR A 112 -11.44 12.07 11.08
CA TYR A 112 -11.14 11.89 9.65
C TYR A 112 -11.45 10.49 9.13
N LYS A 113 -12.18 9.68 9.90
CA LYS A 113 -12.59 8.34 9.45
C LYS A 113 -13.47 8.40 8.18
N SER A 114 -14.26 9.46 8.04
CA SER A 114 -15.14 9.74 6.89
C SER A 114 -14.65 10.90 6.01
N SER A 115 -13.38 11.32 6.14
CA SER A 115 -12.88 12.45 5.34
C SER A 115 -12.77 12.10 3.86
N PHE A 116 -13.02 13.06 2.98
CA PHE A 116 -12.85 12.92 1.53
C PHE A 116 -11.44 13.35 1.09
N GLY A 117 -10.88 12.70 0.06
CA GLY A 117 -9.55 13.01 -0.50
C GLY A 117 -8.49 11.92 -0.26
N ASN A 118 -7.29 12.11 -0.79
CA ASN A 118 -6.20 11.16 -0.61
C ASN A 118 -5.65 11.27 0.83
N PHE A 119 -5.76 10.19 1.58
CA PHE A 119 -5.20 10.10 2.94
C PHE A 119 -4.51 8.76 3.12
N ALA A 120 -3.39 8.63 2.41
CA ALA A 120 -2.55 7.45 2.41
C ALA A 120 -1.08 7.87 2.48
N ILE A 121 -0.24 6.96 3.00
CA ILE A 121 1.22 7.09 2.98
C ILE A 121 1.78 5.89 2.23
N ASP A 122 2.70 6.14 1.31
CA ASP A 122 3.48 5.09 0.67
C ASP A 122 4.60 4.63 1.59
N VAL A 123 4.63 3.32 1.83
CA VAL A 123 5.58 2.67 2.73
C VAL A 123 6.50 1.76 1.90
N PRO A 124 7.83 1.93 1.99
CA PRO A 124 8.76 1.02 1.34
C PRO A 124 8.82 -0.32 2.09
N VAL A 125 8.62 -1.41 1.36
CA VAL A 125 8.87 -2.80 1.81
C VAL A 125 9.99 -3.37 0.96
N LYS A 126 11.06 -3.84 1.59
CA LYS A 126 12.29 -4.22 0.89
C LYS A 126 12.53 -5.72 0.94
N PHE A 127 12.88 -6.27 -0.21
CA PHE A 127 13.43 -7.60 -0.34
C PHE A 127 14.87 -7.49 -0.84
N ILE A 128 15.82 -8.04 -0.08
CA ILE A 128 17.25 -8.03 -0.41
C ILE A 128 17.73 -9.49 -0.43
N PRO A 129 18.16 -10.02 -1.58
CA PRO A 129 18.73 -11.36 -1.66
C PRO A 129 19.98 -11.51 -0.78
N GLY A 130 20.00 -12.54 0.06
CA GLY A 130 21.10 -12.85 0.98
C GLY A 130 22.07 -13.91 0.44
N GLY A 131 22.15 -14.10 -0.88
CA GLY A 131 22.90 -15.21 -1.48
C GLY A 131 22.28 -16.56 -1.14
N ALA A 132 23.06 -17.48 -0.57
CA ALA A 132 22.62 -18.84 -0.24
C ALA A 132 21.48 -18.90 0.79
N GLU A 133 21.31 -17.88 1.62
CA GLU A 133 20.25 -17.79 2.64
C GLU A 133 18.99 -17.06 2.15
N THR A 134 18.88 -16.79 0.84
CA THR A 134 17.73 -16.06 0.30
C THR A 134 16.44 -16.83 0.54
N LYS A 135 15.61 -16.30 1.43
CA LYS A 135 14.27 -16.79 1.72
C LYS A 135 13.29 -16.38 0.63
N MET A 136 12.91 -17.33 -0.22
CA MET A 136 11.95 -17.15 -1.31
C MET A 136 10.63 -17.88 -1.08
N GLU A 137 10.38 -18.40 0.12
CA GLU A 137 9.11 -19.04 0.44
C GLU A 137 8.01 -18.00 0.61
N LEU A 138 6.79 -18.35 0.18
CA LEU A 138 5.65 -17.43 0.25
C LEU A 138 5.38 -16.96 1.70
N GLN A 139 5.58 -17.85 2.67
CA GLN A 139 5.42 -17.53 4.09
C GLN A 139 6.35 -16.40 4.56
N ASP A 140 7.57 -16.31 4.01
CA ASP A 140 8.53 -15.28 4.40
C ASP A 140 8.07 -13.90 3.91
N PHE A 141 7.54 -13.83 2.67
CA PHE A 141 6.93 -12.61 2.15
C PHE A 141 5.68 -12.20 2.92
N ILE A 142 4.89 -13.15 3.39
CA ILE A 142 3.71 -12.86 4.21
C ILE A 142 4.13 -12.31 5.56
N ILE A 143 5.11 -12.92 6.22
CA ILE A 143 5.65 -12.44 7.50
C ILE A 143 6.24 -11.05 7.34
N LEU A 144 7.10 -10.83 6.34
CA LEU A 144 7.70 -9.53 6.04
C LEU A 144 6.63 -8.43 5.85
N LEU A 145 5.59 -8.72 5.07
CA LEU A 145 4.52 -7.77 4.82
C LEU A 145 3.69 -7.51 6.08
N LYS A 146 3.31 -8.56 6.81
CA LYS A 146 2.54 -8.48 8.06
C LYS A 146 3.29 -7.65 9.11
N ASP A 147 4.56 -7.95 9.35
CA ASP A 147 5.40 -7.26 10.32
C ASP A 147 5.56 -5.78 9.94
N THR A 148 5.75 -5.50 8.65
CA THR A 148 5.85 -4.13 8.15
C THR A 148 4.55 -3.37 8.37
N ILE A 149 3.41 -3.95 7.99
CA ILE A 149 2.08 -3.33 8.18
C ILE A 149 1.82 -3.07 9.65
N GLN A 150 2.09 -4.04 10.52
CA GLN A 150 1.86 -3.91 11.97
C GLN A 150 2.76 -2.83 12.58
N LYS A 151 4.07 -2.88 12.31
CA LYS A 151 5.04 -1.90 12.80
C LYS A 151 4.69 -0.48 12.35
N LYS A 152 4.33 -0.31 11.08
CA LYS A 152 4.01 1.01 10.51
C LYS A 152 2.65 1.50 11.02
N SER A 153 1.67 0.63 11.19
CA SER A 153 0.37 1.01 11.78
C SER A 153 0.52 1.48 13.23
N LEU A 154 1.33 0.79 14.04
CA LEU A 154 1.64 1.21 15.42
C LEU A 154 2.41 2.54 15.46
N LEU A 155 3.30 2.74 14.50
CA LEU A 155 4.05 3.97 14.35
C LEU A 155 3.13 5.15 13.97
N PHE A 156 2.22 4.97 13.02
CA PHE A 156 1.24 5.98 12.63
C PHE A 156 0.25 6.31 13.74
N ALA A 157 -0.17 5.31 14.53
CA ALA A 157 -1.09 5.52 15.65
C ALA A 157 -0.54 6.42 16.74
N LYS A 158 0.79 6.47 16.89
CA LYS A 158 1.49 7.27 17.92
C LYS A 158 2.05 8.59 17.38
N ALA A 159 2.01 8.81 16.07
CA ALA A 159 2.67 9.93 15.42
C ALA A 159 1.81 11.20 15.52
N SER A 160 2.45 12.33 15.88
CA SER A 160 1.84 13.64 15.65
C SER A 160 1.78 13.95 14.14
N THR A 161 1.05 14.99 13.75
CA THR A 161 1.07 15.47 12.35
C THR A 161 2.50 15.76 11.87
N CYS A 162 3.30 16.45 12.68
CA CYS A 162 4.69 16.79 12.33
C CYS A 162 5.56 15.54 12.12
N ASP A 163 5.33 14.50 12.94
CA ASP A 163 6.00 13.22 12.78
C ASP A 163 5.58 12.50 11.50
N LEU A 164 4.28 12.51 11.18
CA LEU A 164 3.75 11.94 9.94
C LEU A 164 4.35 12.62 8.72
N PHE A 165 4.38 13.96 8.69
CA PHE A 165 4.99 14.70 7.58
C PHE A 165 6.47 14.35 7.41
N SER A 166 7.22 14.32 8.52
CA SER A 166 8.64 13.97 8.49
C SER A 166 8.87 12.52 8.06
N MET A 167 7.93 11.62 8.36
CA MET A 167 7.98 10.23 7.95
C MET A 167 7.66 10.03 6.48
N VAL A 168 6.67 10.77 5.94
CA VAL A 168 6.39 10.81 4.50
C VAL A 168 7.62 11.26 3.73
N ALA A 169 8.27 12.35 4.16
CA ALA A 169 9.49 12.83 3.51
C ALA A 169 10.59 11.75 3.51
N LYS A 170 10.83 11.09 4.65
CA LYS A 170 11.82 10.00 4.75
C LYS A 170 11.49 8.81 3.85
N PHE A 171 10.23 8.38 3.81
CA PHE A 171 9.82 7.26 2.95
C PHE A 171 9.93 7.63 1.47
N HIS A 172 9.58 8.85 1.10
CA HIS A 172 9.75 9.34 -0.26
C HIS A 172 11.23 9.35 -0.67
N ASP A 173 12.12 9.89 0.16
CA ASP A 173 13.57 9.88 -0.11
C ASP A 173 14.12 8.46 -0.26
N GLU A 174 13.64 7.54 0.59
CA GLU A 174 14.02 6.11 0.54
C GLU A 174 13.49 5.43 -0.72
N ILE A 175 12.26 5.71 -1.14
CA ILE A 175 11.68 5.19 -2.38
C ILE A 175 12.45 5.72 -3.59
N GLN A 176 12.70 7.02 -3.64
CA GLN A 176 13.43 7.67 -4.73
C GLN A 176 14.84 7.07 -4.91
N GLN A 177 15.57 6.85 -3.80
CA GLN A 177 16.88 6.21 -3.85
C GLN A 177 16.85 4.80 -4.46
N TRP A 178 15.76 4.07 -4.28
CA TRP A 178 15.59 2.72 -4.85
C TRP A 178 15.12 2.78 -6.30
N GLU A 179 14.26 3.74 -6.66
CA GLU A 179 13.83 3.98 -8.03
C GLU A 179 14.96 4.46 -8.95
N ASP A 180 15.89 5.27 -8.42
CA ASP A 180 17.06 5.74 -9.16
C ASP A 180 18.13 4.65 -9.35
N ASN A 181 18.00 3.51 -8.69
CA ASN A 181 18.92 2.39 -8.81
C ASN A 181 18.45 1.40 -9.90
N ASP A 182 19.09 1.45 -11.07
CA ASP A 182 18.79 0.56 -12.21
C ASP A 182 19.04 -0.94 -11.93
N GLU A 183 19.60 -1.32 -10.76
CA GLU A 183 19.76 -2.71 -10.28
C GLU A 183 18.64 -3.19 -9.33
N VAL A 184 17.68 -2.34 -9.03
CA VAL A 184 16.51 -2.67 -8.21
C VAL A 184 15.29 -2.93 -9.10
N ASP A 185 14.44 -3.89 -8.73
CA ASP A 185 13.09 -3.98 -9.30
C ASP A 185 12.07 -3.29 -8.38
N VAL A 186 11.31 -2.34 -8.92
CA VAL A 186 10.31 -1.58 -8.17
C VAL A 186 8.90 -2.00 -8.56
N PHE A 187 8.09 -2.31 -7.55
CA PHE A 187 6.68 -2.66 -7.70
C PHE A 187 5.84 -1.75 -6.81
N MET A 188 4.65 -1.40 -7.27
CA MET A 188 3.70 -0.61 -6.50
C MET A 188 2.41 -1.40 -6.27
N VAL A 189 1.87 -1.29 -5.06
CA VAL A 189 0.57 -1.88 -4.72
C VAL A 189 -0.30 -0.88 -3.99
N SER A 190 -1.49 -0.67 -4.55
CA SER A 190 -2.59 0.04 -3.92
C SER A 190 -3.73 -0.94 -3.68
N THR A 191 -4.49 -0.72 -2.61
CA THR A 191 -5.62 -1.60 -2.23
C THR A 191 -6.89 -0.79 -2.13
N LEU A 192 -7.95 -1.27 -2.77
CA LEU A 192 -9.32 -0.76 -2.60
C LEU A 192 -10.12 -1.63 -1.62
N CYS A 193 -9.48 -2.61 -0.99
CA CYS A 193 -10.11 -3.43 0.04
C CYS A 193 -10.55 -2.55 1.21
N SER A 194 -11.74 -2.84 1.76
CA SER A 194 -12.34 -2.09 2.87
C SER A 194 -12.69 -0.63 2.57
N PHE A 195 -12.63 -0.19 1.30
CA PHE A 195 -13.31 1.02 0.87
C PHE A 195 -14.79 0.69 0.59
N PRO A 196 -15.75 1.52 1.01
CA PRO A 196 -17.18 1.31 0.78
C PRO A 196 -17.59 1.64 -0.67
N VAL A 197 -16.77 1.25 -1.67
CA VAL A 197 -17.06 1.51 -3.09
C VAL A 197 -18.22 0.63 -3.57
N TYR A 198 -18.32 -0.59 -3.05
CA TYR A 198 -19.35 -1.57 -3.42
C TYR A 198 -20.67 -1.43 -2.65
N GLU A 199 -20.74 -0.59 -1.61
CA GLU A 199 -22.01 -0.34 -0.88
C GLU A 199 -22.90 0.70 -1.59
N SER A 200 -22.45 1.26 -2.71
CA SER A 200 -23.27 2.12 -3.57
C SER A 200 -24.28 1.29 -4.37
N ILE A 201 -25.29 0.74 -3.67
CA ILE A 201 -26.56 0.40 -4.30
C ILE A 201 -27.24 1.74 -4.63
N LEU A 202 -26.83 2.35 -5.74
CA LEU A 202 -27.56 3.44 -6.37
C LEU A 202 -28.86 2.86 -6.94
N GLY A 203 -29.87 2.68 -6.09
CA GLY A 203 -31.32 2.75 -6.38
C GLY A 203 -31.92 2.05 -7.61
N GLY A 204 -31.19 1.20 -8.33
CA GLY A 204 -31.68 0.44 -9.48
C GLY A 204 -32.09 -0.95 -9.05
N GLU A 205 -33.39 -1.25 -9.11
CA GLU A 205 -33.94 -2.60 -8.99
C GLU A 205 -33.14 -3.60 -9.84
N ASN A 206 -32.47 -4.56 -9.20
CA ASN A 206 -32.16 -5.83 -9.86
C ASN A 206 -33.40 -6.71 -9.73
N ARG A 207 -34.31 -6.61 -10.71
CA ARG A 207 -35.28 -7.69 -10.96
C ARG A 207 -34.53 -8.83 -11.65
N ALA A 208 -34.32 -9.91 -10.90
CA ALA A 208 -34.24 -11.25 -11.46
C ALA A 208 -35.67 -11.79 -11.59
#